data_AF-A0A920FX35-F1
#
_entry.id   AF-A0A920FX35-F1
#
_cell.length_a   1.000
_cell.length_b   1.000
_cell.length_c   1.000
_cell.angle_alpha   90.00
_cell.angle_beta   90.00
_cell.angle_gamma   90.00
#
_symmetry.space_group_name_H-M   'P 1'
#
loop_
_entity.id
_entity.type
_entity.pdbx_description
1 polymer ?
#
loop_
_entity_poly.entity_id
_entity_poly.type
_entity_poly.pdbx_seq_one_letter_code
_entity_poly.pdbx_strand_id
1 'polypeptide(L)'
;MAAGPWVRTFWEMLDLPKSVKIKQPDGTFTDEIPMWSYMALEEGELDVDPHSYRTSKGTEYPVIHVDTESTLVSNKTGDVIHENEMWGFYYKPDVYRNGIQGGSSPYDVTKPANEVNIDPYGQNLTNFNLVQHLKINLLLLWLFVRSSLTDVMLNTKSKKLAVLVV
;
A
#
# COMPACT_ATOMS: atom_id res chain seq x y z
N MET A 1 -11.29 0.87 23.87
CA MET A 1 -11.02 -0.19 22.87
C MET A 1 -12.04 -0.03 21.76
N ALA A 2 -11.59 0.14 20.52
CA ALA A 2 -12.48 0.20 19.36
C ALA A 2 -12.63 -1.20 18.77
N ALA A 3 -13.76 -1.49 18.12
CA ALA A 3 -14.02 -2.79 17.48
C ALA A 3 -13.00 -3.14 16.38
N GLY A 4 -12.37 -2.12 15.78
CA GLY A 4 -11.30 -2.28 14.80
C GLY A 4 -11.71 -3.18 13.64
N PRO A 5 -10.81 -4.05 13.15
CA PRO A 5 -11.07 -4.92 12.00
C PRO A 5 -12.17 -5.97 12.24
N TRP A 6 -12.57 -6.20 13.50
CA TRP A 6 -13.65 -7.13 13.87
C TRP A 6 -15.05 -6.50 13.88
N VAL A 7 -15.20 -5.23 13.50
CA VAL A 7 -16.49 -4.53 13.50
C VAL A 7 -17.58 -5.29 12.75
N ARG A 8 -17.22 -5.92 11.62
CA ARG A 8 -18.14 -6.78 10.85
C ARG A 8 -18.68 -7.94 11.68
N THR A 9 -17.80 -8.63 12.40
CA THR A 9 -18.17 -9.81 13.20
C THR A 9 -19.15 -9.41 14.30
N PHE A 10 -18.89 -8.31 15.00
CA PHE A 10 -19.83 -7.78 16.00
C PHE A 10 -21.17 -7.39 15.39
N TRP A 11 -21.16 -6.79 14.19
CA TRP A 11 -22.39 -6.45 13.45
C TRP A 11 -23.22 -7.69 13.12
N GLU A 12 -22.58 -8.78 12.69
CA GLU A 12 -23.24 -10.06 12.41
C GLU A 12 -23.79 -10.72 13.68
N MET A 13 -23.07 -10.63 14.82
CA MET A 13 -23.57 -11.14 16.11
C MET A 13 -24.85 -10.43 16.58
N LEU A 14 -25.05 -9.19 16.15
CA LEU A 14 -26.26 -8.41 16.43
C LEU A 14 -27.41 -8.69 15.45
N ASP A 15 -27.23 -9.64 14.52
CA ASP A 15 -28.19 -10.00 13.47
C ASP A 15 -28.63 -8.80 12.61
N LEU A 16 -27.71 -7.84 12.42
CA LEU A 16 -27.98 -6.64 11.64
C LEU A 16 -27.79 -6.90 10.13
N PRO A 17 -28.47 -6.14 9.25
CA PRO A 17 -28.40 -6.34 7.80
C PRO A 17 -26.98 -6.32 7.25
N LYS A 18 -26.69 -7.12 6.22
CA LYS A 18 -25.36 -7.20 5.57
C LYS A 18 -25.19 -6.25 4.38
N SER A 19 -26.30 -5.70 3.90
CA SER A 19 -26.39 -4.74 2.80
C SER A 19 -27.18 -3.52 3.23
N VAL A 20 -26.98 -2.41 2.51
CA VAL A 20 -27.73 -1.17 2.69
C VAL A 20 -28.21 -0.66 1.33
N LYS A 21 -29.22 0.22 1.34
CA LYS A 21 -29.64 1.00 0.17
C LYS A 21 -29.41 2.46 0.48
N ILE A 22 -28.74 3.17 -0.43
CA ILE A 22 -28.48 4.61 -0.27
C ILE A 22 -29.57 5.37 -0.99
N LYS A 23 -30.15 6.36 -0.31
CA LYS A 23 -31.12 7.27 -0.92
C LYS A 23 -30.39 8.28 -1.80
N GLN A 24 -30.82 8.40 -3.05
CA GLN A 24 -30.28 9.31 -4.03
C GLN A 24 -30.93 10.70 -3.95
N PRO A 25 -30.31 11.75 -4.52
CA PRO A 25 -30.87 13.11 -4.51
C PRO A 25 -32.25 13.23 -5.15
N ASP A 26 -32.58 12.38 -6.12
CA ASP A 26 -33.87 12.34 -6.81
C ASP A 26 -34.97 11.60 -6.01
N GLY A 27 -34.65 11.09 -4.82
CA GLY A 27 -35.55 10.37 -3.95
C GLY A 27 -35.63 8.86 -4.21
N THR A 28 -34.97 8.35 -5.26
CA THR A 28 -34.83 6.90 -5.50
C THR A 28 -33.79 6.27 -4.56
N PHE A 29 -33.70 4.94 -4.55
CA PHE A 29 -32.68 4.21 -3.79
C PHE A 29 -31.76 3.46 -4.75
N THR A 30 -30.50 3.29 -4.35
CA THR A 30 -29.59 2.37 -5.01
C THR A 30 -30.08 0.92 -4.88
N ASP A 31 -29.52 0.04 -5.70
CA ASP A 31 -29.52 -1.39 -5.43
C ASP A 31 -28.90 -1.70 -4.06
N GLU A 32 -29.13 -2.92 -3.56
CA GLU A 32 -28.49 -3.36 -2.33
C GLU A 32 -26.98 -3.44 -2.51
N ILE A 33 -26.28 -2.61 -1.75
CA ILE A 33 -24.82 -2.58 -1.72
C ILE A 33 -24.30 -3.28 -0.46
N PRO A 34 -23.25 -4.11 -0.56
CA PRO A 34 -22.58 -4.64 0.62
C PRO A 34 -22.07 -3.51 1.51
N MET A 35 -22.20 -3.64 2.83
CA MET A 35 -21.70 -2.61 3.74
C MET A 35 -20.17 -2.61 3.89
N TRP A 36 -19.54 -3.75 3.60
CA TRP A 36 -18.12 -3.97 3.87
C TRP A 36 -17.39 -4.33 2.57
N SER A 37 -16.28 -3.64 2.34
CA SER A 37 -15.28 -3.98 1.31
C SER A 37 -13.91 -4.02 1.98
N TYR A 38 -13.01 -4.85 1.47
CA TYR A 38 -11.67 -5.01 2.03
C TYR A 38 -10.61 -4.69 0.97
N MET A 39 -9.54 -4.05 1.43
CA MET A 39 -8.31 -3.88 0.66
C MET A 39 -7.18 -4.58 1.40
N ALA A 40 -6.24 -5.14 0.65
CA ALA A 40 -5.07 -5.81 1.16
C ALA A 40 -3.85 -4.92 1.06
N LEU A 41 -3.17 -4.74 2.20
CA LEU A 41 -1.91 -4.00 2.26
C LEU A 41 -0.77 -4.82 1.67
N GLU A 42 -0.02 -4.21 0.75
CA GLU A 42 1.22 -4.74 0.23
C GLU A 42 2.39 -4.08 0.96
N GLU A 43 2.92 -4.71 1.99
CA GLU A 43 4.09 -4.17 2.70
C GLU A 43 5.09 -5.28 3.03
N GLY A 44 6.32 -4.87 3.31
CA GLY A 44 7.42 -5.77 3.62
C GLY A 44 8.61 -5.03 4.23
N GLU A 45 9.59 -5.82 4.64
CA GLU A 45 10.85 -5.35 5.22
C GLU A 45 12.02 -5.83 4.36
N LEU A 46 13.04 -5.00 4.22
CA LEU A 46 14.31 -5.35 3.58
C LEU A 46 15.45 -5.14 4.56
N ASP A 47 16.25 -6.19 4.75
CA ASP A 47 17.49 -6.15 5.51
C ASP A 47 18.58 -5.43 4.68
N VAL A 48 18.83 -4.18 5.04
CA VAL A 48 19.87 -3.31 4.51
C VAL A 48 20.36 -2.45 5.66
N ASP A 49 21.63 -2.03 5.65
CA ASP A 49 22.11 -1.11 6.68
C ASP A 49 21.22 0.16 6.68
N PRO A 50 20.43 0.40 7.75
CA PRO A 50 19.47 1.51 7.82
C PRO A 50 20.17 2.86 7.85
N HIS A 51 21.50 2.88 8.00
CA HIS A 51 22.33 4.07 7.91
C HIS A 51 22.93 4.32 6.53
N SER A 52 22.70 3.43 5.56
CA SER A 52 23.14 3.59 4.16
C SER A 52 22.60 4.86 3.51
N TYR A 53 21.47 5.35 4.01
CA TYR A 53 20.78 6.53 3.52
C TYR A 53 20.56 7.47 4.70
N ARG A 54 21.18 8.64 4.67
CA ARG A 54 21.05 9.68 5.70
C ARG A 54 20.96 11.03 5.00
N THR A 55 20.37 12.01 5.69
CA THR A 55 20.38 13.38 5.19
C THR A 55 21.82 13.92 5.13
N SER A 56 22.02 15.05 4.45
CA SER A 56 23.32 15.74 4.42
C SER A 56 23.84 16.13 5.82
N LYS A 57 22.97 16.16 6.83
CA LYS A 57 23.31 16.41 8.24
C LYS A 57 23.56 15.12 9.04
N GLY A 58 23.57 13.96 8.40
CA GLY A 58 23.80 12.66 9.03
C GLY A 58 22.64 12.13 9.87
N THR A 59 21.45 12.74 9.75
CA THR A 59 20.22 12.26 10.42
C THR A 59 19.54 11.18 9.59
N GLU A 60 18.64 10.42 10.21
CA GLU A 60 17.72 9.53 9.50
C GLU A 60 16.97 10.30 8.41
N TYR A 61 16.73 9.62 7.28
CA TYR A 61 15.93 10.17 6.19
C TYR A 61 14.43 10.05 6.54
N PRO A 62 13.59 10.96 6.02
CA PRO A 62 12.16 11.00 6.33
C PRO A 62 11.41 9.82 5.73
N VAL A 63 10.13 9.68 6.09
CA VAL A 63 9.25 8.76 5.37
C VAL A 63 9.02 9.33 3.98
N ILE A 64 9.23 8.50 2.95
CA ILE A 64 9.00 8.88 1.57
C ILE A 64 7.73 8.22 1.11
N HIS A 65 6.82 9.02 0.55
CA HIS A 65 5.61 8.56 -0.12
C HIS A 65 5.58 9.17 -1.54
N VAL A 66 5.47 8.29 -2.53
CA VAL A 66 5.31 8.64 -3.94
C VAL A 66 4.03 8.01 -4.46
N ASP A 67 3.13 8.84 -4.99
CA ASP A 67 1.93 8.40 -5.74
C ASP A 67 1.90 9.10 -7.10
N THR A 68 1.65 8.36 -8.18
CA THR A 68 1.60 8.93 -9.53
C THR A 68 0.82 8.07 -10.53
N GLU A 69 0.43 8.68 -11.65
CA GLU A 69 -0.09 8.00 -12.86
C GLU A 69 0.95 7.96 -13.99
N SER A 70 2.18 8.42 -13.73
CA SER A 70 3.22 8.51 -14.76
C SER A 70 3.71 7.12 -15.16
N THR A 71 3.98 6.88 -16.44
CA THR A 71 4.53 5.58 -16.89
C THR A 71 5.82 5.25 -16.14
N LEU A 72 5.86 4.08 -15.49
CA LEU A 72 7.06 3.57 -14.84
C LEU A 72 7.82 2.68 -15.83
N VAL A 73 9.08 3.01 -16.10
CA VAL A 73 9.94 2.29 -17.03
C VAL A 73 11.21 1.82 -16.32
N SER A 74 11.57 0.56 -16.52
CA SER A 74 12.82 -0.03 -16.03
C SER A 74 14.02 0.66 -16.68
N ASN A 75 14.89 1.28 -15.87
CA ASN A 75 16.14 1.85 -16.37
C ASN A 75 17.17 0.76 -16.79
N LYS A 76 16.97 -0.49 -16.37
CA LYS A 76 17.86 -1.61 -16.67
C LYS A 76 17.48 -2.34 -17.96
N THR A 77 16.19 -2.54 -18.20
CA THR A 77 15.69 -3.34 -19.33
C THR A 77 14.96 -2.49 -20.37
N GLY A 78 14.50 -1.28 -20.01
CA GLY A 78 13.66 -0.46 -20.86
C GLY A 78 12.18 -0.87 -20.86
N ASP A 79 11.83 -1.94 -20.13
CA ASP A 79 10.45 -2.44 -20.07
C ASP A 79 9.54 -1.49 -19.30
N VAL A 80 8.31 -1.36 -19.77
CA VAL A 80 7.24 -0.66 -19.08
C VAL A 80 6.71 -1.54 -17.95
N ILE A 81 6.74 -1.03 -16.72
CA ILE A 81 6.27 -1.71 -15.50
C ILE A 81 4.83 -1.30 -15.19
N HIS A 82 4.52 0.00 -15.28
CA HIS A 82 3.18 0.56 -15.11
C HIS A 82 2.87 1.55 -16.23
N GLU A 83 1.67 1.45 -16.82
CA GLU A 83 1.19 2.36 -17.85
C GLU A 83 -0.32 2.54 -17.76
N ASN A 84 -0.78 3.80 -17.86
CA ASN A 84 -2.20 4.16 -17.79
C ASN A 84 -2.90 3.69 -16.50
N GLU A 85 -2.16 3.54 -15.41
CA GLU A 85 -2.68 3.19 -14.08
C GLU A 85 -1.98 4.01 -12.98
N MET A 86 -2.67 4.18 -11.85
CA MET A 86 -2.06 4.75 -10.65
C MET A 86 -1.16 3.72 -9.98
N TRP A 87 0.02 4.16 -9.58
CA TRP A 87 0.93 3.38 -8.76
C TRP A 87 1.61 4.28 -7.73
N GLY A 88 2.06 3.67 -6.65
CA GLY A 88 2.74 4.39 -5.60
C GLY A 88 3.51 3.44 -4.71
N PHE A 89 4.44 4.00 -3.96
CA PHE A 89 5.14 3.28 -2.92
C PHE A 89 5.48 4.23 -1.78
N TYR A 90 5.64 3.63 -0.62
CA TYR A 90 6.19 4.32 0.52
C TYR A 90 7.29 3.48 1.16
N TYR A 91 8.25 4.15 1.78
CA TYR A 91 9.24 3.47 2.62
C TYR A 91 9.76 4.38 3.72
N LYS A 92 10.22 3.75 4.79
CA LYS A 92 10.80 4.40 5.97
C LYS A 92 12.00 3.60 6.47
N PRO A 93 12.99 4.25 7.11
CA PRO A 93 14.02 3.52 7.82
C PRO A 93 13.39 2.75 8.99
N ASP A 94 13.82 1.51 9.19
CA ASP A 94 13.54 0.72 10.39
C ASP A 94 14.87 0.40 11.09
N VAL A 95 15.36 1.37 11.87
CA VAL A 95 16.63 1.24 12.60
C VAL A 95 16.56 0.14 13.66
N TYR A 96 15.39 -0.11 14.24
CA TYR A 96 15.21 -1.14 15.27
C TYR A 96 15.33 -2.56 14.69
N ARG A 97 14.96 -2.73 13.42
CA ARG A 97 15.07 -4.01 12.69
C ARG A 97 16.23 -4.07 11.70
N ASN A 98 17.17 -3.13 11.77
CA ASN A 98 18.33 -3.06 10.87
C ASN A 98 17.92 -3.08 9.38
N GLY A 99 16.90 -2.31 8.99
CA GLY A 99 16.38 -2.40 7.63
C GLY A 99 15.57 -1.20 7.17
N ILE A 100 14.81 -1.44 6.11
CA ILE A 100 13.80 -0.52 5.57
C ILE A 100 12.46 -1.24 5.58
N GLN A 101 11.42 -0.56 6.06
CA GLN A 101 10.04 -1.02 5.93
C GLN A 101 9.35 -0.19 4.86
N GLY A 102 8.60 -0.83 3.97
CA GLY A 102 7.86 -0.12 2.93
C GLY A 102 6.74 -0.94 2.35
N GLY A 103 5.99 -0.32 1.45
CA GLY A 103 4.86 -0.93 0.80
C GLY A 103 4.44 -0.22 -0.47
N SER A 104 3.47 -0.84 -1.15
CA SER A 104 2.82 -0.34 -2.36
C SER A 104 1.38 0.06 -2.05
N SER A 105 0.69 0.63 -3.04
CA SER A 105 -0.75 0.85 -2.99
C SER A 105 -1.47 -0.47 -2.67
N PRO A 106 -2.46 -0.45 -1.77
CA PRO A 106 -3.23 -1.65 -1.46
C PRO A 106 -4.08 -2.09 -2.65
N TYR A 107 -4.36 -3.38 -2.75
CA TYR A 107 -5.24 -3.93 -3.79
C TYR A 107 -6.61 -4.33 -3.25
N ASP A 108 -7.62 -4.23 -4.12
CA ASP A 108 -8.98 -4.63 -3.77
C ASP A 108 -9.10 -6.14 -3.57
N VAL A 109 -9.75 -6.54 -2.49
CA VAL A 109 -10.14 -7.94 -2.28
C VAL A 109 -11.46 -8.18 -2.99
N THR A 110 -11.42 -8.90 -4.11
CA THR A 110 -12.61 -9.20 -4.93
C THR A 110 -13.56 -10.22 -4.30
N LYS A 111 -13.15 -10.86 -3.21
CA LYS A 111 -13.94 -11.86 -2.49
C LYS A 111 -15.13 -11.20 -1.77
N PRO A 112 -16.32 -11.84 -1.76
CA PRO A 112 -17.43 -11.39 -0.93
C PRO A 112 -17.00 -11.21 0.53
N ALA A 113 -17.40 -10.09 1.13
CA ALA A 113 -16.91 -9.70 2.45
C ALA A 113 -17.25 -10.72 3.56
N ASN A 114 -18.29 -11.54 3.39
CA ASN A 114 -18.67 -12.64 4.28
C ASN A 114 -17.78 -13.87 4.21
N GLU A 115 -16.94 -13.95 3.19
CA GLU A 115 -16.00 -15.04 3.00
C GLU A 115 -14.55 -14.61 3.26
N VAL A 116 -14.31 -13.31 3.49
CA VAL A 116 -12.99 -12.79 3.86
C VAL A 116 -12.70 -13.18 5.30
N ASN A 117 -11.62 -13.94 5.50
CA ASN A 117 -11.14 -14.28 6.84
C ASN A 117 -10.22 -13.15 7.33
N ILE A 118 -10.52 -12.58 8.50
CA ILE A 118 -9.77 -11.45 9.04
C ILE A 118 -9.01 -11.93 10.26
N ASP A 119 -7.70 -12.00 10.12
CA ASP A 119 -6.79 -12.19 11.24
C ASP A 119 -5.86 -10.98 11.35
N PRO A 120 -6.23 -9.96 12.13
CA PRO A 120 -5.49 -8.70 12.20
C PRO A 120 -4.15 -8.82 12.95
N TYR A 121 -3.90 -9.98 13.58
CA TYR A 121 -2.67 -10.26 14.33
C TYR A 121 -2.05 -11.61 13.95
N GLY A 122 -2.49 -12.19 12.84
CA GLY A 122 -2.11 -13.53 12.41
C GLY A 122 -0.67 -13.62 11.97
N GLN A 123 0.10 -14.52 12.59
CA GLN A 123 1.48 -14.79 12.21
C GLN A 123 1.61 -15.83 11.07
N ASN A 124 0.53 -16.55 10.75
CA ASN A 124 0.52 -17.63 9.76
C ASN A 124 -0.29 -17.25 8.53
N LEU A 125 0.40 -17.13 7.40
CA LEU A 125 -0.15 -16.82 6.08
C LEU A 125 -0.55 -18.11 5.37
N THR A 126 -1.77 -18.58 5.59
CA THR A 126 -2.40 -19.54 4.68
C THR A 126 -3.79 -19.03 4.33
N ASN A 127 -3.93 -18.58 3.08
CA ASN A 127 -5.16 -18.12 2.44
C ASN A 127 -5.79 -16.88 3.10
N PHE A 128 -5.38 -15.69 2.64
CA PHE A 128 -6.03 -14.40 2.85
C PHE A 128 -6.23 -13.97 4.32
N ASN A 129 -5.28 -14.27 5.19
CA ASN A 129 -5.13 -13.50 6.42
C ASN A 129 -4.47 -12.15 6.04
N LEU A 130 -5.24 -11.06 6.11
CA LEU A 130 -4.79 -9.72 5.74
C LEU A 130 -3.78 -9.16 6.77
N VAL A 131 -2.55 -9.65 6.71
CA VAL A 131 -1.33 -8.96 7.17
C VAL A 131 -0.20 -9.29 6.19
N GLN A 132 0.06 -8.36 5.26
CA GLN A 132 1.40 -7.89 4.94
C GLN A 132 2.44 -8.97 4.56
N HIS A 133 2.50 -9.39 3.30
CA HIS A 133 3.74 -9.89 2.69
C HIS A 133 3.66 -9.89 1.16
N LEU A 134 4.48 -9.06 0.53
CA LEU A 134 4.70 -9.11 -0.90
C LEU A 134 6.15 -9.50 -1.20
N LYS A 135 6.35 -10.59 -1.96
CA LYS A 135 7.57 -10.80 -2.75
C LYS A 135 7.51 -9.90 -3.97
N ILE A 136 7.78 -8.60 -3.79
CA ILE A 136 8.43 -7.83 -4.84
C ILE A 136 9.92 -8.13 -4.75
N ASN A 137 10.58 -8.34 -5.89
CA ASN A 137 12.03 -8.41 -5.97
C ASN A 137 12.58 -7.05 -5.49
N LEU A 138 12.83 -6.89 -4.18
CA LEU A 138 13.46 -5.71 -3.58
C LEU A 138 14.86 -5.44 -4.17
N LEU A 139 15.41 -6.42 -4.90
CA LEU A 139 16.57 -6.26 -5.78
C LEU A 139 16.36 -5.21 -6.90
N LEU A 140 15.14 -5.06 -7.43
CA LEU A 140 14.80 -4.03 -8.43
C LEU A 140 14.71 -2.62 -7.81
N LEU A 141 14.21 -2.49 -6.57
CA LEU A 141 14.19 -1.23 -5.83
C LEU A 141 15.61 -0.84 -5.36
N TRP A 142 16.42 -1.82 -4.93
CA TRP A 142 17.84 -1.63 -4.59
C TRP A 142 18.67 -1.09 -5.76
N LEU A 143 18.38 -1.54 -6.98
CA LEU A 143 19.00 -1.02 -8.21
C LEU A 143 18.55 0.42 -8.53
N PHE A 144 17.33 0.81 -8.16
CA PHE A 144 16.79 2.16 -8.38
C PHE A 144 17.43 3.20 -7.42
N VAL A 145 17.63 2.82 -6.16
CA VAL A 145 18.22 3.71 -5.13
C VAL A 145 19.74 3.88 -5.33
N ARG A 146 20.44 2.90 -5.92
CA ARG A 146 21.90 2.99 -6.17
C ARG A 146 22.27 4.00 -7.27
N SER A 147 21.34 4.48 -8.09
CA SER A 147 21.66 5.28 -9.29
C SER A 147 21.49 6.81 -9.21
N SER A 148 21.03 7.42 -8.12
CA SER A 148 21.04 8.90 -8.02
C SER A 148 20.70 9.41 -6.61
N LEU A 149 21.70 9.97 -5.93
CA LEU A 149 21.50 10.98 -4.87
C LEU A 149 22.13 12.32 -5.27
N THR A 150 22.22 12.58 -6.56
CA THR A 150 22.45 13.91 -7.12
C THR A 150 21.37 14.11 -8.17
N ASP A 151 20.36 14.90 -7.80
CA ASP A 151 19.17 15.21 -8.59
C ASP A 151 18.12 14.09 -8.68
N VAL A 152 17.22 14.05 -7.69
CA VAL A 152 15.88 13.47 -7.88
C VAL A 152 15.05 14.48 -8.70
N MET A 153 15.43 14.62 -9.98
CA MET A 153 14.52 15.03 -11.03
C MET A 153 14.04 13.74 -11.69
N LEU A 154 12.94 13.19 -11.18
CA LEU A 154 12.14 12.22 -11.93
C LEU A 154 11.67 12.96 -13.19
N ASN A 155 12.30 12.65 -14.33
CA ASN A 155 11.92 13.22 -15.63
C ASN A 155 10.60 12.59 -16.09
N THR A 156 9.51 12.94 -15.42
CA THR A 156 8.16 12.62 -15.86
C THR A 156 7.81 13.61 -16.95
N LYS A 157 7.84 13.18 -18.22
CA LYS A 157 7.20 13.95 -19.29
C LYS A 157 5.71 14.08 -18.94
N SER A 158 5.35 15.27 -18.46
CA SER A 158 4.00 15.88 -18.43
C SER A 158 2.96 15.52 -17.37
N LYS A 159 3.23 14.77 -16.30
CA LYS A 159 2.25 14.63 -15.20
C LYS A 159 2.84 14.80 -13.80
N LYS A 160 2.05 15.45 -12.93
CA LYS A 160 2.42 15.86 -11.57
C LYS A 160 2.87 14.66 -10.75
N LEU A 161 4.10 14.70 -10.26
CA LEU A 161 4.59 13.84 -9.20
C LEU A 161 4.22 14.48 -7.87
N ALA A 162 3.41 13.81 -7.05
CA ALA A 162 3.21 14.21 -5.66
C ALA A 162 4.23 13.45 -4.81
N VAL A 163 5.26 14.15 -4.33
CA VAL A 163 6.17 13.62 -3.32
C VAL A 163 5.77 14.24 -1.99
N LEU A 164 5.24 13.43 -1.08
CA LEU A 164 5.01 13.84 0.29
C LEU A 164 6.17 13.35 1.14
N VAL A 165 6.88 14.30 1.75
CA VAL A 165 7.91 14.04 2.74
C VAL A 165 7.29 14.33 4.11
N VAL A 166 7.10 13.29 4.92
CA VAL A 166 6.51 13.39 6.27
C VAL A 166 7.59 13.28 7.33
#